data_AF-A0AAE4WBC4-F1
#
_entry.id   AF-A0AAE4WBC4-F1
#
_cell.length_a   1.000
_cell.length_b   1.000
_cell.length_c   1.000
_cell.angle_alpha   90.00
_cell.angle_beta   90.00
_cell.angle_gamma   90.00
#
_symmetry.space_group_name_H-M   'P 1'
#
loop_
_entity.id
_entity.type
_entity.pdbx_description
1 polymer ?
#
loop_
_entity_poly.entity_id
_entity_poly.type
_entity_poly.pdbx_seq_one_letter_code
_entity_poly.pdbx_strand_id
1 'polypeptide(L)'
;MKASYDKENAERYLGAAVIAYHGALREVVKALATAKGTADLSWFDELHQNAIRSAKGTITEQIPVEVEAGAIRFGFETIDAEFKSIRVSLIKNQDG
;
A
#
# COMPACT_ATOMS: atom_id res chain seq x y z
N MET A 1 -5.96 -10.76 -16.55
CA MET A 1 -6.53 -9.60 -17.28
C MET A 1 -5.39 -8.63 -17.56
N LYS A 2 -5.16 -8.21 -18.82
CA LYS A 2 -4.10 -7.24 -19.14
C LYS A 2 -4.73 -5.85 -19.15
N ALA A 3 -4.28 -4.96 -18.28
CA ALA A 3 -4.73 -3.58 -18.30
C ALA A 3 -4.27 -2.94 -19.62
N SER A 4 -5.21 -2.39 -20.39
CA SER A 4 -4.88 -1.54 -21.53
C SER A 4 -4.47 -0.18 -21.00
N TYR A 5 -3.34 0.34 -21.45
CA TYR A 5 -2.86 1.67 -21.08
C TYR A 5 -2.27 2.38 -22.31
N ASP A 6 -2.36 3.70 -22.32
CA ASP A 6 -1.74 4.53 -23.33
C ASP A 6 -0.25 4.71 -23.01
N LYS A 7 0.61 4.27 -23.93
CA LYS A 7 2.06 4.35 -23.77
C LYS A 7 2.59 5.78 -23.76
N GLU A 8 1.95 6.70 -24.49
CA GLU A 8 2.35 8.11 -24.51
C GLU A 8 2.01 8.81 -23.18
N ASN A 9 1.12 8.21 -22.39
CA ASN A 9 0.67 8.69 -21.09
C ASN A 9 0.98 7.70 -19.96
N ALA A 10 1.98 6.82 -20.13
CA ALA A 10 2.24 5.71 -19.21
C ALA A 10 2.40 6.15 -17.74
N GLU A 11 3.09 7.27 -17.49
CA GLU A 11 3.26 7.82 -16.13
C GLU A 11 1.93 8.27 -15.51
N ARG A 12 1.04 8.87 -16.30
CA ARG A 12 -0.29 9.30 -15.83
C ARG A 12 -1.18 8.11 -15.51
N TYR A 13 -1.14 7.07 -16.34
CA TYR A 13 -1.85 5.81 -16.10
C TYR A 13 -1.32 5.09 -14.85
N LEU A 14 0.01 5.07 -14.67
CA LEU A 14 0.63 4.53 -13.47
C LEU A 14 0.21 5.33 -12.23
N GLY A 15 0.26 6.66 -12.29
CA GLY A 15 -0.19 7.53 -11.20
C GLY A 15 -1.65 7.29 -10.83
N ALA A 16 -2.55 7.22 -11.82
CA ALA A 16 -3.96 6.91 -11.59
C ALA A 16 -4.16 5.51 -10.97
N ALA A 17 -3.42 4.51 -11.43
CA ALA A 17 -3.45 3.17 -10.86
C ALA A 17 -2.98 3.16 -9.40
N VAL A 18 -1.86 3.82 -9.09
CA VAL A 18 -1.33 3.93 -7.72
C VAL A 18 -2.35 4.62 -6.79
N ILE A 19 -2.95 5.73 -7.24
CA ILE A 19 -3.99 6.44 -6.46
C ILE A 19 -5.21 5.54 -6.24
N ALA A 20 -5.65 4.80 -7.25
CA ALA A 20 -6.80 3.88 -7.13
C ALA A 20 -6.50 2.74 -6.15
N TYR A 21 -5.33 2.09 -6.24
CA TYR A 21 -4.90 1.05 -5.31
C TYR A 21 -4.77 1.58 -3.88
N HIS A 22 -4.25 2.79 -3.72
CA HIS A 22 -4.13 3.46 -2.44
C HIS A 22 -5.49 3.72 -1.79
N GLY A 23 -6.43 4.31 -2.53
CA GLY A 23 -7.80 4.53 -2.06
C GLY A 23 -8.50 3.21 -1.71
N ALA A 24 -8.36 2.19 -2.54
CA ALA A 24 -8.94 0.87 -2.29
C ALA A 24 -8.37 0.21 -1.02
N LEU A 25 -7.05 0.25 -0.82
CA LEU A 25 -6.41 -0.28 0.38
C LEU A 25 -6.96 0.39 1.63
N ARG A 26 -7.07 1.72 1.62
CA ARG A 26 -7.60 2.49 2.75
C ARG A 26 -9.03 2.09 3.10
N GLU A 27 -9.91 1.95 2.10
CA GLU A 27 -11.29 1.53 2.34
C GLU A 27 -11.39 0.09 2.85
N VAL A 28 -10.59 -0.84 2.31
CA VAL A 28 -10.54 -2.23 2.82
C VAL A 28 -10.08 -2.27 4.27
N VAL A 29 -9.05 -1.51 4.65
CA VAL A 29 -8.55 -1.50 6.02
C VAL A 29 -9.54 -0.85 6.98
N LYS A 30 -10.25 0.20 6.57
CA LYS A 30 -11.37 0.77 7.34
C LYS A 30 -12.48 -0.25 7.56
N ALA A 31 -12.92 -0.94 6.50
CA ALA A 31 -13.94 -1.98 6.61
C ALA A 31 -13.49 -3.10 7.56
N LEU A 32 -12.22 -3.49 7.51
CA LEU A 32 -11.65 -4.47 8.42
C LEU A 32 -11.63 -3.98 9.87
N ALA A 33 -11.32 -2.70 10.10
CA ALA A 33 -11.38 -2.08 11.42
C ALA A 33 -12.82 -2.03 11.96
N THR A 34 -13.82 -1.78 11.12
CA THR A 34 -15.24 -1.87 11.51
C THR A 34 -15.61 -3.30 11.92
N ALA A 35 -15.10 -4.31 11.22
CA ALA A 35 -15.41 -5.71 11.49
C ALA A 35 -14.69 -6.30 12.71
N LYS A 36 -13.41 -5.96 12.89
CA LYS A 36 -12.56 -6.48 13.98
C LYS A 36 -12.56 -5.61 15.23
N GLY A 37 -13.03 -4.37 15.12
CA GLY A 37 -12.84 -3.34 16.12
C GLY A 37 -11.41 -2.77 16.11
N THR A 38 -11.23 -1.67 16.83
CA THR A 38 -9.95 -0.96 16.94
C THR A 38 -9.30 -1.11 18.31
N ALA A 39 -9.97 -1.72 19.29
CA ALA A 39 -9.49 -1.84 20.67
C ALA A 39 -8.15 -2.61 20.78
N ASP A 40 -7.96 -3.61 19.94
CA ASP A 40 -6.68 -4.27 19.72
C ASP A 40 -6.28 -4.12 18.25
N LEU A 41 -5.13 -3.48 18.00
CA LEU A 41 -4.57 -3.27 16.67
C LEU A 41 -3.52 -4.31 16.28
N SER A 42 -3.38 -5.41 17.04
CA SER A 42 -2.48 -6.52 16.69
C SER A 42 -2.72 -7.05 15.27
N TRP A 43 -3.98 -7.15 14.84
CA TRP A 43 -4.36 -7.55 13.48
C TRP A 43 -3.86 -6.58 12.41
N PHE A 44 -3.83 -5.29 12.74
CA PHE A 44 -3.37 -4.23 11.84
C PHE A 44 -1.85 -4.28 11.70
N ASP A 45 -1.15 -4.53 12.80
CA ASP A 45 0.30 -4.71 12.82
C ASP A 45 0.73 -5.95 12.04
N GLU A 46 0.01 -7.06 12.18
CA GLU A 46 0.24 -8.26 11.39
C GLU A 46 -0.01 -8.00 9.89
N LEU A 47 -1.12 -7.32 9.55
CA LEU A 47 -1.43 -6.95 8.17
C LEU A 47 -0.33 -6.07 7.56
N HIS A 48 0.17 -5.10 8.32
CA HIS A 48 1.27 -4.25 7.90
C HIS A 48 2.55 -5.04 7.62
N GLN A 49 2.96 -5.91 8.54
CA GLN A 49 4.15 -6.75 8.37
C GLN A 49 4.03 -7.68 7.16
N ASN A 50 2.84 -8.26 6.94
CA ASN A 50 2.58 -9.11 5.79
C ASN A 50 2.62 -8.34 4.46
N ALA A 51 2.11 -7.11 4.43
CA ALA A 51 2.18 -6.24 3.26
C ALA A 51 3.64 -5.89 2.91
N ILE A 52 4.44 -5.50 3.91
CA ILE A 52 5.86 -5.20 3.73
C ILE A 52 6.64 -6.44 3.26
N ARG A 53 6.39 -7.61 3.85
CA ARG A 53 7.05 -8.87 3.43
C ARG A 53 6.71 -9.20 1.97
N SER A 54 5.46 -9.02 1.57
CA SER A 54 5.01 -9.30 0.19
C SER A 54 5.67 -8.35 -0.81
N ALA A 55 5.76 -7.05 -0.49
CA ALA A 55 6.40 -6.06 -1.35
C ALA A 55 7.92 -6.21 -1.46
N LYS A 56 8.59 -6.77 -0.46
CA LYS A 56 10.03 -7.12 -0.58
C LYS A 56 10.27 -8.29 -1.53
N GLY A 57 9.28 -9.16 -1.72
CA GLY A 57 9.36 -10.32 -2.60
C GLY A 57 9.02 -10.05 -4.06
N THR A 58 8.57 -8.84 -4.40
CA THR A 58 8.28 -8.47 -5.79
C THR A 58 9.58 -8.20 -6.54
N ILE A 59 9.94 -9.11 -7.44
CA ILE A 59 10.98 -8.90 -8.45
C ILE A 59 10.37 -8.09 -9.59
N THR A 60 10.99 -6.96 -9.93
CA THR A 60 10.60 -6.20 -11.10
C THR A 60 11.42 -6.66 -12.30
N GLU A 61 10.89 -7.62 -13.05
CA GLU A 61 11.47 -7.96 -14.35
C GLU A 61 11.56 -6.68 -15.20
N GLN A 62 12.70 -6.44 -15.85
CA GLN A 62 12.99 -5.29 -16.74
C GLN A 62 13.46 -3.98 -16.08
N ILE A 63 13.71 -3.95 -14.76
CA ILE A 63 14.42 -2.81 -14.14
C ILE A 63 15.92 -3.13 -14.07
N PRO A 64 16.82 -2.19 -14.46
CA PRO A 64 18.26 -2.36 -14.23
C PRO A 64 18.56 -2.64 -12.75
N VAL A 65 19.48 -3.56 -12.46
CA VAL A 65 19.82 -3.98 -11.08
C VAL A 65 20.20 -2.79 -10.19
N GLU A 66 20.83 -1.77 -10.78
CA GLU A 66 21.25 -0.54 -10.11
C GLU A 66 20.07 0.31 -9.63
N VAL A 67 18.92 0.20 -10.29
CA VAL A 67 17.68 0.93 -9.99
C VAL A 67 16.71 0.08 -9.17
N GLU A 68 16.82 -1.24 -9.27
CA GLU A 68 15.94 -2.22 -8.61
C GLU A 68 15.92 -2.04 -7.09
N ALA A 69 17.09 -1.93 -6.44
CA ALA A 69 17.16 -1.72 -4.99
C ALA A 69 16.47 -0.41 -4.55
N GLY A 70 16.61 0.65 -5.34
CA GLY A 70 15.96 1.94 -5.09
C GLY A 70 14.44 1.88 -5.30
N ALA A 71 13.99 1.19 -6.34
CA ALA A 71 12.57 1.01 -6.64
C ALA A 71 11.85 0.12 -5.61
N ILE A 72 12.47 -0.99 -5.21
CA ILE A 72 11.98 -1.84 -4.10
C ILE A 72 11.94 -1.02 -2.81
N ARG A 73 12.98 -0.20 -2.58
CA ARG A 73 13.03 0.67 -1.41
C ARG A 73 11.85 1.65 -1.36
N PHE A 74 11.65 2.37 -2.44
CA PHE A 74 10.54 3.29 -2.60
C PHE A 74 9.19 2.60 -2.39
N GLY A 75 9.01 1.39 -2.93
CA GLY A 75 7.80 0.59 -2.74
C GLY A 75 7.49 0.28 -1.28
N PHE A 76 8.48 -0.17 -0.50
CA PHE A 76 8.25 -0.45 0.92
C PHE A 76 8.00 0.83 1.74
N GLU A 77 8.73 1.92 1.46
CA GLU A 77 8.57 3.19 2.17
C GLU A 77 7.17 3.76 1.93
N THR A 78 6.65 3.61 0.70
CA THR A 78 5.29 4.03 0.34
C THR A 78 4.22 3.25 1.10
N ILE A 79 4.37 1.92 1.19
CA ILE A 79 3.44 1.05 1.93
C ILE A 79 3.49 1.38 3.43
N ASP A 80 4.69 1.46 4.01
CA ASP A 80 4.87 1.77 5.43
C ASP A 80 4.28 3.14 5.80
N ALA A 81 4.49 4.16 4.95
CA ALA A 81 3.90 5.47 5.13
C ALA A 81 2.36 5.43 5.13
N GLU A 82 1.74 4.63 4.25
CA GLU A 82 0.29 4.53 4.21
C GLU A 82 -0.27 3.80 5.43
N PHE A 83 0.34 2.69 5.85
CA PHE A 83 -0.07 2.01 7.08
C PHE A 83 0.06 2.93 8.31
N LYS A 84 1.13 3.71 8.41
CA LYS A 84 1.26 4.72 9.47
C LYS A 84 0.15 5.76 9.42
N SER A 85 -0.20 6.26 8.23
CA SER A 85 -1.30 7.21 8.03
C SER A 85 -2.66 6.64 8.46
N ILE A 86 -2.95 5.40 8.07
CA ILE A 86 -4.18 4.70 8.45
C ILE A 86 -4.22 4.48 9.97
N ARG A 87 -3.11 4.05 10.59
CA ARG A 87 -3.04 3.83 12.04
C ARG A 87 -3.39 5.09 12.83
N VAL A 88 -2.83 6.24 12.44
CA VAL A 88 -3.15 7.53 13.07
C VAL A 88 -4.64 7.83 12.95
N SER A 89 -5.25 7.54 11.81
CA SER A 89 -6.67 7.76 11.58
C SER A 89 -7.54 6.82 12.44
N LEU A 90 -7.14 5.55 12.58
CA LEU A 90 -7.86 4.57 13.40
C LEU A 90 -7.81 4.94 14.88
N ILE A 91 -6.67 5.38 15.40
CA ILE A 91 -6.51 5.80 16.80
C ILE A 91 -7.33 7.07 17.08
N LYS A 92 -7.27 8.07 16.20
CA LYS A 92 -8.05 9.31 16.37
C LYS A 92 -9.57 9.06 16.42
N ASN A 93 -10.05 8.02 15.75
CA ASN A 93 -11.47 7.63 15.78
C ASN A 93 -11.86 6.84 17.05
N GLN A 94 -10.91 6.51 17.94
CA GLN A 94 -11.21 5.90 19.25
C GLN A 94 -11.47 6.94 20.35
N ASP A 95 -10.90 8.14 20.19
CA ASP A 95 -10.95 9.22 21.18
C ASP A 95 -12.15 10.18 20.94
N GLY A 96 -13.07 9.82 20.05
CA GLY A 96 -14.23 10.63 19.64
C GLY A 96 -15.57 9.97 19.91
#